data_AF-A0A7S0ZHR7-F1
#
_entry.id   AF-A0A7S0ZHR7-F1
#
_cell.length_a   1.000
_cell.length_b   1.000
_cell.length_c   1.000
_cell.angle_alpha   90.00
_cell.angle_beta   90.00
_cell.angle_gamma   90.00
#
_symmetry.space_group_name_H-M   'P 1'
#
loop_
_entity.id
_entity.type
_entity.pdbx_description
1 polymer ?
#
loop_
_entity_poly.entity_id
_entity_poly.type
_entity_poly.pdbx_seq_one_letter_code
_entity_poly.pdbx_strand_id
1 'polypeptide(L)'
;SNTLGSLFSNALRFDLPEIPALDNLFSPCGAIQDAESLAASAFSPDKPIRTFFLTNGTTCGILAAILSVAQSKNSSSRKYMILPRNIHQSAIHALVLSGLHPIFIQPNFDTKSQMIHGILPIQLRQTFENLPFNSVAAVLLVSPTYHGIASDLQSLAEIAHEFQSPLCVDAAHGAHLPFVPTDFDEFEILDEFKDDVDMKHVL
;
A
#
# COMPACT_ATOMS: atom_id res chain seq x y z
N SER A 1 -38.08 -14.44 -24.22
CA SER A 1 -36.88 -13.59 -24.39
C SER A 1 -36.03 -13.72 -23.15
N ASN A 2 -34.99 -14.57 -23.17
CA ASN A 2 -34.06 -14.76 -22.04
C ASN A 2 -32.96 -13.69 -22.10
N THR A 3 -33.25 -12.50 -21.60
CA THR A 3 -32.37 -11.32 -21.64
C THR A 3 -31.12 -11.44 -20.76
N LEU A 4 -31.18 -12.17 -19.64
CA LEU A 4 -30.02 -12.41 -18.76
C LEU A 4 -28.98 -13.35 -19.40
N GLY A 5 -29.43 -14.41 -20.07
CA GLY A 5 -28.55 -15.35 -20.76
C GLY A 5 -27.78 -14.69 -21.90
N SER A 6 -28.40 -13.77 -22.64
CA SER A 6 -27.71 -13.02 -23.70
C SER A 6 -26.70 -12.00 -23.14
N LEU A 7 -27.00 -11.35 -22.01
CA LEU A 7 -26.14 -10.34 -21.37
C LEU A 7 -24.80 -10.92 -20.91
N PHE A 8 -24.79 -12.15 -20.38
CA PHE A 8 -23.57 -12.79 -19.85
C PHE A 8 -23.09 -14.00 -20.67
N SER A 9 -23.70 -14.27 -21.83
CA SER A 9 -23.42 -15.47 -22.64
C SER A 9 -21.94 -15.71 -22.92
N ASN A 10 -21.16 -14.64 -23.14
CA ASN A 10 -19.72 -14.74 -23.34
C ASN A 10 -18.94 -14.76 -22.02
N ALA A 11 -19.36 -14.02 -21.00
CA ALA A 11 -18.68 -13.96 -19.71
C ALA A 11 -18.73 -15.32 -18.97
N LEU A 12 -19.90 -15.98 -18.97
CA LEU A 12 -20.09 -17.29 -18.33
C LEU A 12 -19.24 -18.41 -18.95
N ARG A 13 -18.75 -18.25 -20.19
CA ARG A 13 -17.83 -19.21 -20.82
C ARG A 13 -16.43 -19.17 -20.20
N PHE A 14 -16.09 -18.07 -19.54
CA PHE A 14 -14.80 -17.86 -18.87
C PHE A 14 -14.90 -18.01 -17.34
N ASP A 15 -16.11 -18.22 -16.80
CA ASP A 15 -16.33 -18.54 -15.39
C ASP A 15 -16.06 -20.04 -15.17
N LEU A 16 -14.77 -20.36 -15.05
CA LEU A 16 -14.28 -21.72 -14.92
C LEU A 16 -13.63 -21.91 -13.55
N PRO A 17 -13.85 -23.05 -12.88
CA PRO A 17 -13.17 -23.35 -11.62
C PRO A 17 -11.70 -23.69 -11.87
N GLU A 18 -10.96 -23.90 -10.78
CA GLU A 18 -9.59 -24.42 -10.81
C GLU A 18 -9.58 -25.80 -11.48
N ILE A 19 -9.14 -25.83 -12.74
CA ILE A 19 -8.90 -27.05 -13.52
C ILE A 19 -7.42 -27.11 -13.87
N PRO A 20 -6.82 -28.30 -14.04
CA PRO A 20 -5.36 -28.41 -14.26
C PRO A 20 -4.81 -27.56 -15.41
N ALA A 21 -5.62 -27.25 -16.42
CA ALA A 21 -5.24 -26.41 -17.56
C ALA A 21 -5.29 -24.89 -17.27
N LEU A 22 -5.93 -24.45 -16.18
CA LEU A 22 -6.23 -23.04 -15.87
C LEU A 22 -5.55 -22.53 -14.58
N ASP A 23 -4.71 -23.36 -13.97
CA ASP A 23 -3.93 -23.05 -12.75
C ASP A 23 -4.77 -22.94 -11.46
N ASN A 24 -4.11 -22.72 -10.33
CA ASN A 24 -4.71 -22.51 -9.02
C ASN A 24 -4.22 -21.18 -8.43
N LEU A 25 -5.13 -20.25 -8.13
CA LEU A 25 -4.79 -18.92 -7.60
C LEU A 25 -4.02 -18.98 -6.27
N PHE A 26 -4.30 -19.96 -5.41
CA PHE A 26 -3.66 -20.09 -4.10
C PHE A 26 -2.27 -20.72 -4.17
N SER A 27 -1.93 -21.38 -5.27
CA SER A 27 -0.63 -22.01 -5.49
C SER A 27 -0.28 -21.98 -6.99
N PRO A 28 -0.05 -20.80 -7.57
CA PRO A 28 0.06 -20.64 -9.01
C PRO A 28 1.37 -21.25 -9.52
N CYS A 29 1.27 -22.08 -10.56
CA CYS A 29 2.40 -22.75 -11.19
C CYS A 29 2.40 -22.72 -12.73
N GLY A 30 1.42 -22.03 -13.33
CA GLY A 30 1.29 -21.85 -14.77
C GLY A 30 0.84 -20.43 -15.11
N ALA A 31 -0.27 -20.31 -15.83
CA ALA A 31 -0.71 -19.04 -16.41
C ALA A 31 -0.87 -17.89 -15.39
N ILE A 32 -1.26 -18.18 -14.15
CA ILE A 32 -1.39 -17.14 -13.10
C ILE A 32 0.00 -16.69 -12.65
N GLN A 33 0.95 -17.62 -12.45
CA GLN A 33 2.32 -17.29 -12.08
C GLN A 33 3.03 -16.48 -13.17
N ASP A 34 2.81 -16.82 -14.43
CA ASP A 34 3.34 -16.07 -15.57
C ASP A 34 2.76 -14.65 -15.59
N ALA A 35 1.45 -14.50 -15.38
CA ALA A 35 0.79 -13.20 -15.32
C ALA A 35 1.26 -12.34 -14.14
N GLU A 36 1.41 -12.93 -12.95
CA GLU A 36 1.98 -12.25 -11.77
C GLU A 36 3.42 -11.80 -12.02
N SER A 37 4.22 -12.61 -12.73
CA SER A 37 5.60 -12.27 -13.09
C SER A 37 5.65 -11.12 -14.10
N LEU A 38 4.78 -11.13 -15.11
CA LEU A 38 4.65 -10.02 -16.06
C LEU A 38 4.21 -8.73 -15.35
N ALA A 39 3.25 -8.81 -14.43
CA ALA A 39 2.83 -7.67 -13.62
C ALA A 39 3.99 -7.16 -12.75
N ALA A 40 4.75 -8.05 -12.10
CA ALA A 40 5.95 -7.65 -11.34
C ALA A 40 6.94 -6.85 -12.19
N SER A 41 7.27 -7.33 -13.39
CA SER A 41 8.16 -6.64 -14.31
C SER A 41 7.59 -5.30 -14.81
N ALA A 42 6.28 -5.20 -15.02
CA ALA A 42 5.63 -3.96 -15.46
C ALA A 42 5.63 -2.87 -14.37
N PHE A 43 5.36 -3.25 -13.12
CA PHE A 43 5.29 -2.31 -12.00
C PHE A 43 6.67 -1.95 -11.44
N SER A 44 7.68 -2.78 -11.63
CA SER A 44 9.05 -2.49 -11.20
C SER A 44 10.06 -3.11 -12.18
N PRO A 45 10.38 -2.42 -13.28
CA PRO A 45 11.31 -2.95 -14.29
C PRO A 45 12.73 -3.09 -13.75
N ASP A 46 13.13 -2.22 -12.83
CA ASP A 46 14.52 -2.14 -12.34
C ASP A 46 14.78 -2.93 -11.05
N LYS A 47 13.72 -3.37 -10.35
CA LYS A 47 13.85 -4.08 -9.07
C LYS A 47 12.98 -5.33 -9.05
N PRO A 48 13.54 -6.50 -8.70
CA PRO A 48 12.74 -7.72 -8.60
C PRO A 48 11.74 -7.59 -7.46
N ILE A 49 10.46 -7.62 -7.79
CA ILE A 49 9.35 -7.67 -6.83
C ILE A 49 8.56 -8.96 -6.98
N ARG A 50 7.72 -9.25 -5.99
CA ARG A 50 6.69 -10.29 -6.09
C ARG A 50 5.33 -9.62 -6.14
N THR A 51 4.52 -10.06 -7.10
CA THR A 51 3.13 -9.63 -7.25
C THR A 51 2.23 -10.80 -6.91
N PHE A 52 1.12 -10.52 -6.22
CA PHE A 52 0.07 -11.48 -5.94
C PHE A 52 -1.25 -10.91 -6.47
N PHE A 53 -2.01 -11.71 -7.22
CA PHE A 53 -3.33 -11.31 -7.67
C PHE A 53 -4.38 -11.54 -6.59
N LEU A 54 -5.25 -10.54 -6.43
CA LEU A 54 -6.27 -10.50 -5.39
C LEU A 54 -7.64 -10.32 -6.03
N THR A 55 -8.59 -11.19 -5.69
CA THR A 55 -9.95 -11.18 -6.27
C THR A 55 -10.99 -10.51 -5.38
N ASN A 56 -10.62 -10.11 -4.16
CA ASN A 56 -11.53 -9.53 -3.18
C ASN A 56 -11.13 -8.09 -2.77
N GLY A 57 -10.60 -7.34 -3.74
CA GLY A 57 -10.21 -5.93 -3.62
C GLY A 57 -9.05 -5.65 -2.65
N THR A 58 -8.65 -4.38 -2.53
CA THR A 58 -7.51 -3.98 -1.68
C THR A 58 -7.71 -4.31 -0.20
N THR A 59 -8.97 -4.40 0.26
CA THR A 59 -9.31 -4.86 1.62
C THR A 59 -8.62 -6.19 1.96
N CYS A 60 -8.69 -7.19 1.08
CA CYS A 60 -8.05 -8.48 1.35
C CYS A 60 -6.51 -8.40 1.31
N GLY A 61 -5.95 -7.53 0.47
CA GLY A 61 -4.50 -7.26 0.43
C GLY A 61 -3.97 -6.65 1.73
N ILE A 62 -4.68 -5.66 2.28
CA ILE A 62 -4.33 -5.03 3.57
C ILE A 62 -4.39 -6.04 4.72
N LEU A 63 -5.46 -6.85 4.76
CA LEU A 63 -5.60 -7.93 5.73
C LEU A 63 -4.44 -8.93 5.63
N ALA A 64 -4.13 -9.40 4.42
CA ALA A 64 -3.05 -10.34 4.17
C ALA A 64 -1.69 -9.77 4.56
N ALA A 65 -1.39 -8.52 4.21
CA ALA A 65 -0.13 -7.85 4.54
C ALA A 65 0.09 -7.75 6.07
N ILE A 66 -0.91 -7.24 6.79
CA ILE A 66 -0.83 -7.05 8.25
C ILE A 66 -0.74 -8.39 8.98
N LEU A 67 -1.56 -9.37 8.60
CA LEU A 67 -1.52 -10.71 9.22
C LEU A 67 -0.19 -11.42 8.96
N SER A 68 0.38 -11.27 7.76
CA SER A 68 1.68 -11.85 7.41
C SER A 68 2.80 -11.28 8.27
N VAL A 69 2.81 -9.97 8.51
CA VAL A 69 3.78 -9.34 9.41
C VAL A 69 3.58 -9.80 10.86
N ALA A 70 2.33 -9.86 11.32
CA ALA A 70 2.00 -10.29 12.68
C ALA A 70 2.43 -11.74 12.95
N GLN A 71 2.38 -12.62 11.95
CA GLN A 71 2.74 -14.04 12.08
C GLN A 71 4.22 -14.35 11.75
N SER A 72 5.00 -13.34 11.37
CA SER A 72 6.43 -13.53 11.09
C SER A 72 7.16 -14.12 12.30
N LYS A 73 8.16 -14.99 12.08
CA LYS A 73 8.96 -15.62 13.15
C LYS A 73 9.65 -14.61 14.07
N ASN A 74 9.89 -13.39 13.59
CA ASN A 74 10.48 -12.29 14.35
C ASN A 74 9.43 -11.49 15.16
N SER A 75 8.14 -11.83 15.04
CA SER A 75 7.03 -11.04 15.59
C SER A 75 6.64 -11.44 17.02
N SER A 76 7.12 -12.56 17.56
CA SER A 76 6.77 -12.99 18.92
C SER A 76 7.14 -11.97 20.02
N SER A 77 8.10 -11.08 19.75
CA SER A 77 8.48 -9.97 20.61
C SER A 77 7.99 -8.60 20.14
N ARG A 78 7.46 -8.48 18.91
CA ARG A 78 7.00 -7.23 18.31
C ARG A 78 5.50 -7.11 18.47
N LYS A 79 5.06 -6.06 19.16
CA LYS A 79 3.66 -5.89 19.55
C LYS A 79 3.00 -4.72 18.86
N TYR A 80 3.77 -3.78 18.34
CA TYR A 80 3.25 -2.51 17.85
C TYR A 80 3.19 -2.44 16.33
N MET A 81 2.20 -1.74 15.80
CA MET A 81 2.16 -1.37 14.39
C MET A 81 1.93 0.13 14.29
N ILE A 82 2.86 0.84 13.64
CA ILE A 82 2.76 2.30 13.46
C ILE A 82 1.93 2.58 12.20
N LEU A 83 0.96 3.48 12.28
CA LEU A 83 0.05 3.80 11.20
C LEU A 83 -0.49 5.23 11.30
N PRO A 84 -0.82 5.88 10.17
CA PRO A 84 -1.48 7.17 10.20
C PRO A 84 -2.95 7.04 10.62
N ARG A 85 -3.53 8.12 11.12
CA ARG A 85 -4.93 8.12 11.59
C ARG A 85 -5.97 8.05 10.47
N ASN A 86 -5.58 8.30 9.22
CA ASN A 86 -6.44 8.27 8.02
C ASN A 86 -6.43 6.93 7.28
N ILE A 87 -6.10 5.82 7.97
CA ILE A 87 -6.15 4.47 7.39
C ILE A 87 -7.57 4.03 7.00
N HIS A 88 -7.66 3.14 6.02
CA HIS A 88 -8.90 2.46 5.67
C HIS A 88 -9.35 1.49 6.78
N GLN A 89 -10.66 1.29 6.94
CA GLN A 89 -11.25 0.40 7.96
C GLN A 89 -10.74 -1.05 7.91
N SER A 90 -10.28 -1.52 6.75
CA SER A 90 -9.69 -2.87 6.60
C SER A 90 -8.42 -3.05 7.45
N ALA A 91 -7.62 -1.99 7.62
CA ALA A 91 -6.45 -2.03 8.49
C ALA A 91 -6.87 -2.18 9.96
N ILE A 92 -7.96 -1.54 10.39
CA ILE A 92 -8.54 -1.74 11.73
C ILE A 92 -8.97 -3.20 11.93
N HIS A 93 -9.67 -3.79 10.96
CA HIS A 93 -10.07 -5.20 11.02
C HIS A 93 -8.84 -6.13 11.12
N ALA A 94 -7.79 -5.83 10.35
CA ALA A 94 -6.56 -6.62 10.40
C ALA A 94 -5.82 -6.49 11.74
N LEU A 95 -5.83 -5.32 12.36
CA LEU A 95 -5.28 -5.12 13.72
C LEU A 95 -6.05 -5.95 14.76
N VAL A 96 -7.39 -5.97 14.68
CA VAL A 96 -8.24 -6.80 15.54
C VAL A 96 -7.91 -8.28 15.37
N LEU A 97 -7.75 -8.75 14.12
CA LEU A 97 -7.44 -10.15 13.83
C LEU A 97 -6.01 -10.54 14.20
N SER A 98 -5.04 -9.64 14.03
CA SER A 98 -3.63 -9.90 14.31
C SER A 98 -3.26 -9.79 15.79
N GLY A 99 -4.01 -9.00 16.57
CA GLY A 99 -3.66 -8.67 17.95
C GLY A 99 -2.51 -7.67 18.08
N LEU A 100 -2.04 -7.07 16.98
CA LEU A 100 -1.06 -5.98 17.02
C LEU A 100 -1.67 -4.73 17.65
N HIS A 101 -0.90 -4.06 18.49
CA HIS A 101 -1.29 -2.82 19.14
C HIS A 101 -0.99 -1.62 18.23
N PRO A 102 -1.99 -0.83 17.83
CA PRO A 102 -1.76 0.28 16.93
C PRO A 102 -1.12 1.48 17.64
N ILE A 103 -0.11 2.07 17.02
CA ILE A 103 0.46 3.36 17.38
C ILE A 103 0.10 4.35 16.28
N PHE A 104 -0.83 5.25 16.58
CA PHE A 104 -1.36 6.19 15.60
C PHE A 104 -0.53 7.46 15.52
N ILE A 105 -0.18 7.86 14.31
CA ILE A 105 0.37 9.19 14.01
C ILE A 105 -0.75 10.03 13.38
N GLN A 106 -0.95 11.25 13.89
CA GLN A 106 -1.88 12.19 13.28
C GLN A 106 -1.23 12.78 12.02
N PRO A 107 -1.78 12.56 10.82
CA PRO A 107 -1.24 13.17 9.60
C PRO A 107 -1.45 14.68 9.63
N ASN A 108 -0.61 15.41 8.91
CA ASN A 108 -0.76 16.86 8.80
C ASN A 108 -2.08 17.20 8.09
N PHE A 109 -2.79 18.19 8.63
CA PHE A 109 -3.99 18.73 8.01
C PHE A 109 -3.68 20.14 7.56
N ASP A 110 -3.72 20.35 6.25
CA ASP A 110 -3.55 21.69 5.69
C ASP A 110 -4.89 22.44 5.79
N THR A 111 -4.90 23.50 6.60
CA THR A 111 -6.08 24.33 6.82
C THR A 111 -6.41 25.22 5.63
N LYS A 112 -5.46 25.48 4.72
CA LYS A 112 -5.72 26.25 3.50
C LYS A 112 -6.46 25.41 2.48
N SER A 113 -5.90 24.24 2.13
CA SER A 113 -6.52 23.34 1.16
C SER A 113 -7.62 22.44 1.73
N GLN A 114 -7.76 22.39 3.07
CA GLN A 114 -8.66 21.47 3.79
C GLN A 114 -8.36 19.99 3.49
N MET A 115 -7.11 19.67 3.19
CA MET A 115 -6.68 18.32 2.82
C MET A 115 -5.83 17.66 3.91
N ILE A 116 -6.02 16.34 4.06
CA ILE A 116 -5.17 15.49 4.88
C ILE A 116 -3.99 15.03 4.04
N HIS A 117 -2.77 15.29 4.52
CA HIS A 117 -1.51 14.87 3.90
C HIS A 117 -1.04 13.53 4.46
N GLY A 118 0.16 13.10 4.05
CA GLY A 118 0.88 11.99 4.68
C GLY A 118 1.44 12.34 6.07
N ILE A 119 2.12 11.37 6.68
CA ILE A 119 2.94 11.62 7.86
C ILE A 119 4.31 12.13 7.43
N LEU A 120 4.91 12.98 8.26
CA LEU A 120 6.25 13.52 8.02
C LEU A 120 7.33 12.57 8.55
N PRO A 121 8.52 12.51 7.91
CA PRO A 121 9.66 11.73 8.41
C PRO A 121 9.99 12.00 9.89
N ILE A 122 9.94 13.27 10.30
CA ILE A 122 10.19 13.66 11.71
C ILE A 122 9.18 13.04 12.68
N GLN A 123 7.90 12.95 12.31
CA GLN A 123 6.86 12.34 13.15
C GLN A 123 7.10 10.84 13.29
N LEU A 124 7.51 10.17 12.21
CA LEU A 124 7.82 8.74 12.23
C LEU A 124 9.03 8.46 13.13
N ARG A 125 10.13 9.22 12.97
CA ARG A 125 11.33 9.08 13.80
C ARG A 125 11.02 9.28 15.29
N GLN A 126 10.32 10.36 15.64
CA GLN A 126 9.90 10.62 17.02
C GLN A 126 9.02 9.50 17.58
N THR A 127 8.15 8.92 16.77
CA THR A 127 7.30 7.80 17.21
C THR A 127 8.14 6.57 17.55
N PHE A 128 9.15 6.24 16.73
CA PHE A 128 10.07 5.14 17.01
C PHE A 128 10.91 5.38 18.27
N GLU A 129 11.43 6.60 18.47
CA GLU A 129 12.25 6.96 19.63
C GLU A 129 11.50 6.84 20.97
N ASN A 130 10.17 6.95 20.94
CA ASN A 130 9.30 6.78 22.11
C ASN A 130 8.88 5.32 22.39
N LEU A 131 9.30 4.37 21.55
CA LEU A 131 8.98 2.95 21.69
C LEU A 131 10.25 2.15 21.99
N PRO A 132 10.13 1.00 22.70
CA PRO A 132 11.27 0.12 22.89
C PRO A 132 11.84 -0.33 21.54
N PHE A 133 13.17 -0.37 21.41
CA PHE A 133 13.81 -0.86 20.20
C PHE A 133 13.34 -2.28 19.85
N ASN A 134 13.16 -2.58 18.56
CA ASN A 134 12.63 -3.86 18.08
C ASN A 134 11.24 -4.26 18.60
N SER A 135 10.42 -3.32 19.10
CA SER A 135 9.04 -3.61 19.53
C SER A 135 7.98 -3.42 18.44
N VAL A 136 8.34 -2.78 17.32
CA VAL A 136 7.46 -2.48 16.19
C VAL A 136 7.53 -3.62 15.16
N ALA A 137 6.36 -4.14 14.77
CA ALA A 137 6.19 -5.21 13.81
C ALA A 137 6.28 -4.70 12.37
N ALA A 138 5.63 -3.57 12.09
CA ALA A 138 5.66 -2.85 10.81
C ALA A 138 5.20 -1.40 10.98
N VAL A 139 5.50 -0.61 9.96
CA VAL A 139 4.86 0.68 9.69
C VAL A 139 3.92 0.49 8.49
N LEU A 140 2.67 0.97 8.58
CA LEU A 140 1.77 1.08 7.43
C LEU A 140 1.58 2.55 7.08
N LEU A 141 1.70 2.89 5.81
CA LEU A 141 1.39 4.21 5.26
C LEU A 141 0.19 4.14 4.31
N VAL A 142 -0.46 5.26 4.09
CA VAL A 142 -1.43 5.46 3.00
C VAL A 142 -0.79 6.45 2.03
N SER A 143 -0.45 5.99 0.82
CA SER A 143 0.18 6.84 -0.19
C SER A 143 -0.14 6.35 -1.60
N PRO A 144 -0.76 7.20 -2.45
CA PRO A 144 -1.22 8.55 -2.14
C PRO A 144 -2.43 8.56 -1.21
N THR A 145 -2.71 9.70 -0.57
CA THR A 145 -3.96 9.90 0.17
C THR A 145 -5.15 9.91 -0.80
N TYR A 146 -6.37 9.87 -0.26
CA TYR A 146 -7.60 10.00 -1.06
C TYR A 146 -7.61 11.24 -1.96
N HIS A 147 -6.94 12.33 -1.53
CA HIS A 147 -6.83 13.57 -2.29
C HIS A 147 -5.68 13.58 -3.31
N GLY A 148 -4.97 12.46 -3.48
CA GLY A 148 -3.85 12.35 -4.42
C GLY A 148 -2.51 12.82 -3.86
N ILE A 149 -2.40 13.14 -2.58
CA ILE A 149 -1.15 13.61 -1.98
C ILE A 149 -0.22 12.42 -1.73
N ALA A 150 0.93 12.39 -2.42
CA ALA A 150 1.97 11.39 -2.22
C ALA A 150 2.84 11.71 -0.99
N SER A 151 3.30 10.68 -0.28
CA SER A 151 4.27 10.81 0.81
C SER A 151 5.70 10.62 0.31
N ASP A 152 6.69 11.19 1.01
CA ASP A 152 8.11 10.87 0.83
C ASP A 152 8.39 9.44 1.33
N LEU A 153 8.10 8.46 0.47
CA LEU A 153 8.25 7.05 0.79
C LEU A 153 9.71 6.65 1.01
N GLN A 154 10.66 7.33 0.35
CA GLN A 154 12.07 7.02 0.50
C GLN A 154 12.55 7.32 1.92
N SER A 155 12.37 8.57 2.39
CA SER A 155 12.80 8.95 3.74
C SER A 155 12.06 8.14 4.82
N LEU A 156 10.77 7.87 4.62
CA LEU A 156 9.99 7.05 5.55
C LEU A 156 10.46 5.59 5.60
N ALA A 157 10.85 5.01 4.46
CA ALA A 157 11.41 3.66 4.40
C ALA A 157 12.78 3.58 5.05
N GLU A 158 13.65 4.56 4.81
CA GLU A 158 14.97 4.64 5.44
C GLU A 158 14.84 4.66 6.97
N ILE A 159 13.97 5.51 7.52
CA ILE A 159 13.68 5.56 8.97
C ILE A 159 13.14 4.21 9.46
N ALA A 160 12.13 3.63 8.81
CA ALA A 160 11.56 2.36 9.25
C ALA A 160 12.62 1.24 9.31
N HIS A 161 13.52 1.18 8.32
CA HIS A 161 14.59 0.20 8.24
C HIS A 161 15.70 0.44 9.28
N GLU A 162 16.04 1.69 9.63
CA GLU A 162 16.94 1.99 10.76
C GLU A 162 16.45 1.31 12.06
N PHE A 163 15.15 1.34 12.31
CA PHE A 163 14.50 0.71 13.45
C PHE A 163 14.07 -0.76 13.21
N GLN A 164 14.65 -1.42 12.20
CA GLN A 164 14.46 -2.85 11.88
C GLN A 164 12.98 -3.26 11.64
N SER A 165 12.18 -2.31 11.16
CA SER A 165 10.76 -2.47 10.91
C SER A 165 10.46 -2.38 9.41
N PRO A 166 9.74 -3.34 8.81
CA PRO A 166 9.32 -3.25 7.41
C PRO A 166 8.28 -2.14 7.23
N LEU A 167 8.26 -1.54 6.04
CA LEU A 167 7.28 -0.56 5.60
C LEU A 167 6.25 -1.22 4.66
N CYS A 168 4.97 -1.09 4.99
CA CYS A 168 3.83 -1.43 4.15
C CYS A 168 3.19 -0.14 3.62
N VAL A 169 2.78 -0.13 2.36
CA VAL A 169 2.11 1.04 1.75
C VAL A 169 0.76 0.59 1.20
N ASP A 170 -0.31 1.18 1.72
CA ASP A 170 -1.62 1.15 1.09
C ASP A 170 -1.63 2.17 -0.06
N ALA A 171 -1.46 1.64 -1.28
CA ALA A 171 -1.45 2.39 -2.53
C ALA A 171 -2.73 2.15 -3.35
N ALA A 172 -3.88 1.93 -2.70
CA ALA A 172 -5.16 1.71 -3.38
C ALA A 172 -5.49 2.77 -4.45
N HIS A 173 -5.10 4.02 -4.20
CA HIS A 173 -5.30 5.15 -5.10
C HIS A 173 -4.11 5.45 -6.01
N GLY A 174 -2.99 4.73 -5.86
CA GLY A 174 -1.71 5.01 -6.52
C GLY A 174 -1.30 4.01 -7.60
N ALA A 175 -2.14 3.02 -7.94
CA ALA A 175 -1.77 1.93 -8.85
C ALA A 175 -1.33 2.39 -10.25
N HIS A 176 -1.71 3.60 -10.66
CA HIS A 176 -1.35 4.17 -11.96
C HIS A 176 0.00 4.90 -11.94
N LEU A 177 0.50 5.32 -10.77
CA LEU A 177 1.69 6.18 -10.64
C LEU A 177 2.96 5.59 -11.30
N PRO A 178 3.24 4.28 -11.24
CA PRO A 178 4.42 3.71 -11.90
C PRO A 178 4.43 3.85 -13.44
N PHE A 179 3.29 4.19 -14.05
CA PHE A 179 3.13 4.35 -15.50
C PHE A 179 3.00 5.83 -15.92
N VAL A 180 3.02 6.75 -14.96
CA VAL A 180 2.99 8.19 -15.23
C VAL A 180 4.42 8.61 -15.58
N PRO A 181 4.65 9.28 -16.73
CA PRO A 181 5.97 9.82 -17.06
C PRO A 181 6.49 10.69 -15.92
N THR A 182 7.75 10.54 -15.57
CA THR A 182 8.43 11.38 -14.58
C THR A 182 8.79 12.76 -15.11
N ASP A 183 8.65 12.95 -16.43
CA ASP A 183 9.15 14.10 -17.17
C ASP A 183 8.04 15.16 -17.38
N PHE A 184 7.12 15.30 -16.42
CA PHE A 184 6.25 16.48 -16.41
C PHE A 184 7.12 17.68 -16.03
N ASP A 185 7.41 18.53 -17.01
CA ASP A 185 7.76 19.93 -16.76
C ASP A 185 6.79 20.46 -15.71
N GLU A 186 7.35 21.07 -14.65
CA GLU A 186 6.63 21.70 -13.54
C GLU A 186 5.23 22.12 -13.99
N PHE A 187 4.20 21.42 -13.51
CA PHE A 187 2.83 21.91 -13.65
C PHE A 187 2.87 23.40 -13.32
N GLU A 188 2.24 24.24 -14.16
CA GLU A 188 1.87 25.61 -13.80
C GLU A 188 1.03 25.53 -12.53
N ILE A 189 1.70 25.42 -11.40
CA ILE A 189 1.19 25.71 -10.08
C ILE A 189 0.90 27.19 -10.21
N LEU A 190 -0.40 27.50 -10.26
CA LEU A 190 -0.92 28.84 -10.06
C LEU A 190 -0.03 29.52 -9.01
N ASP A 191 0.58 30.66 -9.38
CA ASP A 191 1.64 31.34 -8.61
C ASP A 191 1.29 31.60 -7.12
N GLU A 192 0.05 31.36 -6.70
CA GLU A 192 -0.45 31.41 -5.33
C GLU A 192 0.07 30.31 -4.38
N PHE A 193 0.75 29.26 -4.86
CA PHE A 193 1.25 28.16 -4.00
C PHE A 193 2.78 28.01 -3.94
N LYS A 194 3.54 28.92 -4.56
CA LYS A 194 5.03 28.84 -4.60
C LYS A 194 5.70 29.07 -3.25
N ASP A 195 5.04 29.72 -2.30
CA ASP A 195 5.69 30.15 -1.06
C ASP A 195 5.75 29.10 0.06
N ASP A 196 5.15 27.91 -0.08
CA ASP A 196 5.00 26.97 1.05
C ASP A 196 5.49 25.52 0.83
N VAL A 197 6.03 25.12 -0.34
CA VAL A 197 6.50 23.74 -0.54
C VAL A 197 7.76 23.66 -1.42
N ASP A 198 8.91 23.31 -0.83
CA ASP A 198 10.11 22.91 -1.57
C ASP A 198 9.91 21.47 -2.10
N MET A 199 9.46 21.36 -3.35
CA MET A 199 9.12 20.09 -4.02
C MET A 199 10.31 19.42 -4.72
N LYS A 200 11.56 19.71 -4.35
CA LYS A 200 12.75 19.15 -5.03
C LYS A 200 12.98 17.65 -4.86
N HIS A 201 12.18 16.96 -4.05
CA HIS A 201 12.35 15.53 -3.77
C HIS A 201 11.01 14.79 -3.73
N VAL A 202 10.30 14.72 -4.85
CA VAL A 202 9.12 13.85 -4.99
C VAL A 202 9.04 13.25 -6.39
N LEU A 203 9.95 12.31 -6.67
CA LEU A 203 9.79 11.20 -7.63
C LEU A 203 10.70 10.04 -7.19
#